data_AF-A0A937E426-F1
#
_entry.id   AF-A0A937E426-F1
#
_cell.length_a   1.000
_cell.length_b   1.000
_cell.length_c   1.000
_cell.angle_alpha   90.00
_cell.angle_beta   90.00
_cell.angle_gamma   90.00
#
_symmetry.space_group_name_H-M   'P 1'
#
loop_
_entity.id
_entity.type
_entity.pdbx_description
1 polymer ?
#
loop_
_entity_poly.entity_id
_entity_poly.type
_entity_poly.pdbx_seq_one_letter_code
_entity_poly.pdbx_strand_id
1 'polypeptide(L)'
;MTDPTAQEPTMEEILASIRRIISEDDAPAETAPAAAAPQPEPEAEPEPETYAESEPAEDVLELTERYEAPAEEAAEEQFAPAQETLGDLDIGAADPFPVDEAAPEPEPEPAPAPRAAPSSDEALVSDATAASAAGAFAGLAAALRPAPAAPTGTTAGSSATIDELVRALLTPMLREMLKDWLDANLQGIVETEVRKEVDRVSRLNGAPR
;
A
#
# COMPACT_ATOMS: atom_id res chain seq x y z
N MET A 1 -44.48 2.46 -26.54
CA MET A 1 -43.15 3.00 -26.89
C MET A 1 -42.15 2.38 -25.93
N THR A 2 -41.46 1.33 -26.35
CA THR A 2 -40.39 0.70 -25.56
C THR A 2 -39.09 1.38 -25.97
N ASP A 3 -38.35 1.85 -24.98
CA ASP A 3 -37.12 2.61 -25.13
C ASP A 3 -36.02 1.75 -25.81
N PRO A 4 -35.46 2.15 -26.96
CA PRO A 4 -34.49 1.35 -27.73
C PRO A 4 -33.05 1.48 -27.22
N THR A 5 -32.81 1.82 -25.95
CA THR A 5 -31.46 2.04 -25.39
C THR A 5 -31.00 0.99 -24.38
N ALA A 6 -31.69 -0.13 -24.24
CA ALA A 6 -31.23 -1.30 -23.47
C ALA A 6 -30.65 -2.41 -24.37
N GLN A 7 -30.03 -2.04 -25.49
CA GLN A 7 -29.18 -2.94 -26.26
C GLN A 7 -27.78 -2.84 -25.65
N GLU A 8 -27.30 -3.91 -25.00
CA GLU A 8 -25.89 -3.95 -24.56
C GLU A 8 -25.01 -3.63 -25.78
N PRO A 9 -24.14 -2.61 -25.70
CA PRO A 9 -23.37 -2.14 -26.85
C PRO A 9 -22.54 -3.31 -27.39
N THR A 10 -22.62 -3.50 -28.70
CA THR A 10 -21.89 -4.57 -29.36
C THR A 10 -20.39 -4.30 -29.28
N MET A 11 -19.58 -5.36 -29.21
CA MET A 11 -18.10 -5.27 -29.10
C MET A 11 -17.49 -4.32 -30.15
N GLU A 12 -18.05 -4.30 -31.36
CA GLU A 12 -17.58 -3.45 -32.45
C GLU A 12 -17.83 -1.96 -32.20
N GLU A 13 -18.94 -1.60 -31.54
CA GLU A 13 -19.26 -0.23 -31.15
C GLU A 13 -18.36 0.26 -30.02
N ILE A 14 -18.06 -0.62 -29.06
CA ILE A 14 -17.09 -0.33 -27.99
C ILE A 14 -15.72 -0.03 -28.60
N LEU A 15 -15.25 -0.87 -29.52
CA LEU A 15 -13.95 -0.69 -30.20
C LEU A 15 -13.94 0.54 -31.11
N ALA A 16 -15.05 0.84 -31.79
CA ALA A 16 -15.17 2.05 -32.61
C ALA A 16 -15.15 3.33 -31.77
N SER A 17 -15.81 3.33 -30.59
CA SER A 17 -15.84 4.45 -29.66
C SER A 17 -14.45 4.75 -29.10
N ILE A 18 -13.71 3.73 -28.66
CA ILE A 18 -12.32 3.87 -28.18
C ILE A 18 -11.43 4.41 -29.31
N ARG A 19 -11.56 3.89 -30.53
CA ARG A 19 -10.75 4.32 -31.67
C ARG A 19 -11.03 5.78 -32.06
N ARG A 20 -12.28 6.23 -31.94
CA ARG A 20 -12.67 7.62 -32.15
C ARG A 20 -12.05 8.53 -31.09
N ILE A 21 -12.18 8.20 -29.80
CA ILE A 21 -11.65 9.01 -28.70
C ILE A 21 -10.13 9.19 -28.85
N ILE A 22 -9.39 8.10 -29.11
CA ILE A 22 -7.92 8.17 -29.27
C ILE A 22 -7.53 9.02 -30.49
N SER A 23 -8.31 8.96 -31.58
CA SER A 23 -8.03 9.76 -32.78
C SER A 23 -8.40 11.24 -32.61
N GLU A 24 -9.37 11.54 -31.74
CA GLU A 24 -9.87 12.89 -31.46
C GLU A 24 -9.02 13.58 -30.37
N ASP A 25 -8.41 12.82 -29.46
CA ASP A 25 -7.58 13.28 -28.34
C ASP A 25 -6.08 13.42 -28.68
N ASP A 26 -5.58 12.81 -29.77
CA ASP A 26 -4.18 12.95 -30.26
C ASP A 26 -3.93 14.26 -31.05
N ALA A 27 -4.90 15.17 -31.09
CA ALA A 27 -4.72 16.49 -31.66
C ALA A 27 -4.04 17.42 -30.64
N PRO A 28 -2.82 17.95 -30.90
CA PRO A 28 -2.20 18.92 -30.00
C PRO A 28 -3.10 20.15 -29.93
N ALA A 29 -3.50 20.52 -28.70
CA ALA A 29 -4.31 21.70 -28.43
C ALA A 29 -3.73 22.92 -29.14
N GLU A 30 -4.38 23.32 -30.23
CA GLU A 30 -4.03 24.47 -31.05
C GLU A 30 -4.32 25.72 -30.21
N THR A 31 -3.26 26.36 -29.70
CA THR A 31 -3.33 27.65 -29.01
C THR A 31 -3.88 28.73 -29.95
N ALA A 32 -5.17 29.02 -29.83
CA ALA A 32 -5.80 30.21 -30.37
C ALA A 32 -5.63 31.41 -29.40
N PRO A 33 -5.52 32.65 -29.92
CA PRO A 33 -4.98 33.79 -29.18
C PRO A 33 -5.97 34.37 -28.16
N ALA A 34 -5.39 34.90 -27.08
CA ALA A 34 -6.04 35.61 -25.99
C ALA A 34 -7.02 36.69 -26.47
N ALA A 35 -8.31 36.43 -26.25
CA ALA A 35 -9.36 37.45 -26.25
C ALA A 35 -9.51 38.00 -24.82
N ALA A 36 -9.28 39.32 -24.73
CA ALA A 36 -9.53 40.24 -23.63
C ALA A 36 -10.18 39.70 -22.34
N ALA A 37 -9.42 39.77 -21.25
CA ALA A 37 -9.90 39.60 -19.88
C ALA A 37 -11.02 40.62 -19.54
N PRO A 38 -12.16 40.19 -18.96
CA PRO A 38 -12.95 41.07 -18.13
C PRO A 38 -12.19 41.30 -16.82
N GLN A 39 -12.03 42.57 -16.41
CA GLN A 39 -11.53 42.88 -15.08
C GLN A 39 -12.53 42.35 -14.03
N PRO A 40 -12.11 41.62 -12.99
CA PRO A 40 -13.00 41.28 -11.90
C PRO A 40 -13.33 42.53 -11.10
N GLU A 41 -14.61 42.92 -11.07
CA GLU A 41 -15.16 43.70 -9.95
C GLU A 41 -14.96 42.90 -8.65
N PRO A 42 -14.70 43.56 -7.50
CA PRO A 42 -14.52 42.87 -6.24
C PRO A 42 -15.85 42.30 -5.76
N GLU A 43 -16.13 41.03 -6.11
CA GLU A 43 -17.17 40.23 -5.46
C GLU A 43 -16.74 39.83 -4.05
N ALA A 44 -17.72 39.84 -3.16
CA ALA A 44 -17.63 39.83 -1.71
C ALA A 44 -16.80 38.67 -1.12
N GLU A 45 -16.26 38.91 0.08
CA GLU A 45 -15.69 37.86 0.93
C GLU A 45 -16.62 36.64 0.99
N PRO A 46 -16.15 35.42 0.71
CA PRO A 46 -16.93 34.23 0.99
C PRO A 46 -17.07 34.11 2.51
N GLU A 47 -18.31 34.19 3.00
CA GLU A 47 -18.65 33.70 4.33
C GLU A 47 -18.13 32.25 4.45
N PRO A 48 -17.57 31.83 5.60
CA PRO A 48 -17.07 30.47 5.73
C PRO A 48 -18.25 29.50 5.58
N GLU A 49 -18.34 28.86 4.43
CA GLU A 49 -19.14 27.65 4.28
C GLU A 49 -18.63 26.66 5.32
N THR A 50 -19.49 26.38 6.30
CA THR A 50 -19.29 25.28 7.23
C THR A 50 -19.10 24.03 6.39
N TYR A 51 -17.85 23.58 6.27
CA TYR A 51 -17.51 22.25 5.80
C TYR A 51 -18.33 21.28 6.65
N ALA A 52 -19.37 20.70 6.06
CA ALA A 52 -19.99 19.52 6.63
C ALA A 52 -18.83 18.53 6.84
N GLU A 53 -18.62 18.10 8.08
CA GLU A 53 -17.77 16.95 8.39
C GLU A 53 -18.15 15.85 7.40
N SER A 54 -17.27 15.61 6.44
CA SER A 54 -17.40 14.46 5.57
C SER A 54 -17.31 13.27 6.49
N GLU A 55 -18.40 12.52 6.65
CA GLU A 55 -18.34 11.25 7.35
C GLU A 55 -17.18 10.45 6.74
N PRO A 56 -16.29 9.88 7.56
CA PRO A 56 -15.15 9.15 7.02
C PRO A 56 -15.72 8.05 6.14
N ALA A 57 -15.41 8.10 4.84
CA ALA A 57 -15.75 7.01 3.95
C ALA A 57 -15.18 5.74 4.58
N GLU A 58 -16.05 4.83 5.01
CA GLU A 58 -15.69 3.55 5.64
C GLU A 58 -14.80 2.66 4.73
N ASP A 59 -14.60 3.10 3.49
CA ASP A 59 -13.78 2.47 2.46
C ASP A 59 -12.31 2.97 2.45
N VAL A 60 -11.93 3.90 3.33
CA VAL A 60 -10.53 4.30 3.52
C VAL A 60 -9.92 3.48 4.65
N LEU A 61 -9.26 2.38 4.29
CA LEU A 61 -8.53 1.55 5.24
C LEU A 61 -7.16 2.16 5.57
N GLU A 62 -6.97 2.56 6.83
CA GLU A 62 -5.67 3.02 7.33
C GLU A 62 -4.71 1.84 7.54
N LEU A 63 -4.06 1.40 6.45
CA LEU A 63 -3.10 0.28 6.43
C LEU A 63 -1.71 0.66 6.99
N THR A 64 -1.69 1.39 8.11
CA THR A 64 -0.44 1.80 8.78
C THR A 64 0.20 0.65 9.57
N GLU A 65 -0.60 -0.35 9.95
CA GLU A 65 -0.12 -1.59 10.54
C GLU A 65 0.33 -2.57 9.45
N ARG A 66 1.57 -3.06 9.56
CA ARG A 66 2.08 -4.09 8.66
C ARG A 66 1.39 -5.42 9.00
N TYR A 67 0.64 -5.96 8.05
CA TYR A 67 0.12 -7.32 8.17
C TYR A 67 1.29 -8.32 8.16
N GLU A 68 1.49 -9.00 9.28
CA GLU A 68 2.37 -10.16 9.38
C GLU A 68 1.48 -11.39 9.32
N ALA A 69 1.54 -12.11 8.19
CA ALA A 69 0.83 -13.37 8.06
C ALA A 69 1.28 -14.25 9.23
N PRO A 70 0.34 -14.85 9.99
CA PRO A 70 0.72 -15.90 10.92
C PRO A 70 1.57 -16.88 10.12
N ALA A 71 2.78 -17.17 10.60
CA ALA A 71 3.46 -18.37 10.17
C ALA A 71 2.54 -19.49 10.65
N GLU A 72 1.62 -19.90 9.79
CA GLU A 72 1.02 -21.21 9.88
C GLU A 72 2.22 -22.15 9.92
N GLU A 73 2.57 -22.58 11.14
CA GLU A 73 2.92 -23.96 11.33
C GLU A 73 2.02 -24.72 10.37
N ALA A 74 2.62 -25.52 9.48
CA ALA A 74 1.91 -26.47 8.65
C ALA A 74 1.19 -27.44 9.60
N ALA A 75 0.12 -26.96 10.22
CA ALA A 75 -0.91 -27.73 10.80
C ALA A 75 -1.50 -28.41 9.59
N GLU A 76 -1.24 -29.70 9.50
CA GLU A 76 -2.07 -30.65 8.81
C GLU A 76 -3.50 -30.47 9.37
N GLU A 77 -4.18 -29.40 8.96
CA GLU A 77 -5.61 -29.28 9.06
C GLU A 77 -6.12 -30.37 8.13
N GLN A 78 -6.41 -31.50 8.75
CA GLN A 78 -7.18 -32.58 8.19
C GLN A 78 -8.45 -31.94 7.66
N PHE A 79 -8.47 -31.67 6.36
CA PHE A 79 -9.65 -31.31 5.61
C PHE A 79 -10.65 -32.44 5.84
N ALA A 80 -11.52 -32.29 6.83
CA ALA A 80 -12.70 -33.12 6.94
C ALA A 80 -13.54 -32.79 5.70
N PRO A 81 -13.79 -33.74 4.78
CA PRO A 81 -14.57 -33.43 3.60
C PRO A 81 -16.00 -33.12 4.06
N ALA A 82 -16.33 -31.84 4.11
CA ALA A 82 -17.71 -31.40 4.19
C ALA A 82 -18.39 -31.89 2.92
N GLN A 83 -19.32 -32.83 3.08
CA GLN A 83 -20.07 -33.38 1.95
C GLN A 83 -21.09 -32.33 1.51
N GLU A 84 -20.69 -31.50 0.55
CA GLU A 84 -21.63 -30.64 -0.18
C GLU A 84 -22.30 -31.46 -1.29
N THR A 85 -23.60 -31.66 -1.16
CA THR A 85 -24.43 -32.26 -2.22
C THR A 85 -24.91 -31.15 -3.15
N LEU A 86 -24.55 -31.21 -4.44
CA LEU A 86 -25.08 -30.30 -5.45
C LEU A 86 -26.21 -31.00 -6.22
N GLY A 87 -27.45 -30.80 -5.77
CA GLY A 87 -28.63 -31.44 -6.38
C GLY A 87 -28.75 -32.92 -6.01
N ASP A 88 -29.09 -33.78 -6.98
CA ASP A 88 -29.20 -35.26 -6.82
C ASP A 88 -27.85 -35.98 -6.98
N LEU A 89 -26.75 -35.23 -7.10
CA LEU A 89 -25.40 -35.77 -7.15
C LEU A 89 -24.74 -35.62 -5.78
N ASP A 90 -24.47 -36.76 -5.14
CA ASP A 90 -23.68 -36.85 -3.92
C ASP A 90 -22.20 -36.73 -4.29
N ILE A 91 -21.60 -35.56 -4.01
CA ILE A 91 -20.15 -35.34 -4.10
C ILE A 91 -19.58 -35.66 -2.71
N GLY A 92 -19.82 -36.89 -2.27
CA GLY A 92 -19.16 -37.46 -1.11
C GLY A 92 -17.71 -37.78 -1.43
N ALA A 93 -16.84 -37.62 -0.42
CA ALA A 93 -15.42 -37.89 -0.46
C ALA A 93 -15.08 -39.10 -1.36
N ALA A 94 -14.16 -38.90 -2.31
CA ALA A 94 -13.63 -39.99 -3.12
C ALA A 94 -13.30 -41.15 -2.19
N ASP A 95 -14.02 -42.26 -2.34
CA ASP A 95 -13.69 -43.52 -1.68
C ASP A 95 -12.20 -43.74 -1.96
N PRO A 96 -11.32 -43.83 -0.95
CA PRO A 96 -9.92 -44.08 -1.20
C PRO A 96 -9.88 -45.38 -2.00
N PHE A 97 -9.37 -45.30 -3.24
CA PHE A 97 -9.28 -46.44 -4.13
C PHE A 97 -8.82 -47.67 -3.34
N PRO A 98 -9.48 -48.83 -3.49
CA PRO A 98 -9.06 -50.03 -2.78
C PRO A 98 -7.60 -50.30 -3.12
N VAL A 99 -6.72 -50.05 -2.16
CA VAL A 99 -5.33 -50.49 -2.24
C VAL A 99 -5.39 -52.01 -2.16
N ASP A 100 -5.10 -52.66 -3.29
CA ASP A 100 -4.98 -54.10 -3.40
C ASP A 100 -3.86 -54.55 -2.46
N GLU A 101 -4.25 -55.05 -1.29
CA GLU A 101 -3.36 -55.54 -0.25
C GLU A 101 -2.89 -56.96 -0.63
N ALA A 102 -1.91 -57.03 -1.55
CA ALA A 102 -0.87 -58.06 -1.67
C ALA A 102 -0.36 -58.20 -3.13
N ALA A 103 0.41 -57.23 -3.61
CA ALA A 103 1.43 -57.51 -4.62
C ALA A 103 2.75 -57.82 -3.90
N PRO A 104 3.47 -58.92 -4.20
CA PRO A 104 4.77 -59.19 -3.60
C PRO A 104 5.73 -58.04 -3.93
N GLU A 105 6.44 -57.56 -2.90
CA GLU A 105 7.48 -56.54 -3.02
C GLU A 105 8.47 -56.96 -4.12
N PRO A 106 8.67 -56.15 -5.18
CA PRO A 106 9.56 -56.54 -6.27
C PRO A 106 10.99 -56.61 -5.75
N GLU A 107 11.71 -57.71 -6.04
CA GLU A 107 13.15 -57.79 -5.86
C GLU A 107 13.82 -56.55 -6.50
N PRO A 108 14.87 -55.98 -5.88
CA PRO A 108 15.49 -54.76 -6.40
C PRO A 108 16.12 -55.02 -7.78
N GLU A 109 15.40 -54.66 -8.84
CA GLU A 109 15.97 -54.50 -10.17
C GLU A 109 17.09 -53.45 -10.10
N PRO A 110 18.20 -53.61 -10.85
CA PRO A 110 19.26 -52.61 -10.89
C PRO A 110 18.65 -51.26 -11.27
N ALA A 111 18.78 -50.28 -10.38
CA ALA A 111 18.19 -48.96 -10.54
C ALA A 111 18.49 -48.42 -11.95
N PRO A 112 17.47 -47.95 -12.70
CA PRO A 112 17.75 -47.24 -13.94
C PRO A 112 18.65 -46.06 -13.61
N ALA A 113 19.75 -45.91 -14.36
CA ALA A 113 20.65 -44.77 -14.20
C ALA A 113 19.81 -43.48 -14.14
N PRO A 114 20.12 -42.54 -13.22
CA PRO A 114 19.36 -41.32 -13.07
C PRO A 114 19.27 -40.66 -14.45
N ARG A 115 18.06 -40.61 -15.00
CA ARG A 115 17.82 -39.81 -16.20
C ARG A 115 18.11 -38.39 -15.77
N ALA A 116 19.14 -37.78 -16.37
CA ALA A 116 19.47 -36.39 -16.14
C ALA A 116 18.17 -35.59 -16.25
N ALA A 117 17.78 -34.92 -15.16
CA ALA A 117 16.76 -33.88 -15.24
C ALA A 117 17.19 -32.93 -16.37
N PRO A 118 16.28 -32.43 -17.23
CA PRO A 118 16.65 -31.35 -18.12
C PRO A 118 17.21 -30.26 -17.23
N SER A 119 18.49 -29.95 -17.39
CA SER A 119 19.11 -28.89 -16.63
C SER A 119 18.31 -27.62 -16.95
N SER A 120 17.84 -26.93 -15.92
CA SER A 120 17.12 -25.65 -16.06
C SER A 120 18.09 -24.54 -16.48
N ASP A 121 18.89 -24.79 -17.51
CA ASP A 121 19.89 -23.88 -18.08
C ASP A 121 19.27 -22.88 -19.06
N GLU A 122 17.97 -22.99 -19.35
CA GLU A 122 17.27 -21.99 -20.15
C GLU A 122 16.85 -20.84 -19.24
N ALA A 123 17.81 -19.95 -18.97
CA ALA A 123 17.57 -18.69 -18.30
C ALA A 123 16.42 -17.96 -19.00
N LEU A 124 15.32 -17.75 -18.27
CA LEU A 124 14.08 -17.13 -18.77
C LEU A 124 14.30 -15.70 -19.29
N VAL A 125 15.41 -15.09 -18.93
CA VAL A 125 15.79 -13.74 -19.33
C VAL A 125 17.28 -13.70 -19.65
N SER A 126 17.65 -12.84 -20.60
CA SER A 126 19.06 -12.62 -20.92
C SER A 126 19.83 -11.99 -19.75
N ASP A 127 21.12 -12.31 -19.62
CA ASP A 127 22.02 -11.71 -18.62
C ASP A 127 22.01 -10.18 -18.69
N ALA A 128 21.89 -9.61 -19.89
CA ALA A 128 21.82 -8.16 -20.08
C ALA A 128 20.55 -7.57 -19.43
N THR A 129 19.39 -8.21 -19.62
CA THR A 129 18.14 -7.77 -19.00
C THR A 129 18.17 -7.93 -17.48
N ALA A 130 18.73 -9.03 -16.98
CA ALA A 130 18.92 -9.25 -15.56
C ALA A 130 19.83 -8.18 -14.93
N ALA A 131 20.95 -7.84 -15.59
CA ALA A 131 21.85 -6.77 -15.16
C ALA A 131 21.19 -5.39 -15.21
N SER A 132 20.39 -5.09 -16.24
CA SER A 132 19.63 -3.84 -16.32
C SER A 132 18.60 -3.71 -15.20
N ALA A 133 17.85 -4.78 -14.89
CA ALA A 133 16.90 -4.79 -13.78
C ALA A 133 17.61 -4.58 -12.44
N ALA A 134 18.70 -5.32 -12.19
CA ALA A 134 19.52 -5.14 -10.99
C ALA A 134 20.07 -3.71 -10.85
N GLY A 135 20.49 -3.09 -11.96
CA GLY A 135 20.95 -1.69 -11.98
C GLY A 135 19.84 -0.69 -11.63
N ALA A 136 18.62 -0.88 -12.15
CA ALA A 136 17.47 -0.04 -11.82
C ALA A 136 17.09 -0.14 -10.33
N PHE A 137 17.06 -1.36 -9.77
CA PHE A 137 16.82 -1.57 -8.35
C PHE A 137 17.93 -0.98 -7.48
N ALA A 138 19.20 -1.09 -7.89
CA ALA A 138 20.32 -0.47 -7.19
C ALA A 138 20.23 1.07 -7.23
N GLY A 139 19.81 1.65 -8.36
CA GLY A 139 19.56 3.09 -8.49
C GLY A 139 18.44 3.58 -7.58
N LEU A 140 17.33 2.83 -7.50
CA LEU A 140 16.23 3.13 -6.58
C LEU A 140 16.67 3.03 -5.12
N ALA A 141 17.38 1.95 -4.75
CA ALA A 141 17.88 1.76 -3.39
C ALA A 141 18.90 2.85 -2.98
N ALA A 142 19.65 3.38 -3.94
CA ALA A 142 20.53 4.53 -3.72
C ALA A 142 19.72 5.84 -3.54
N ALA A 143 18.66 6.04 -4.32
CA ALA A 143 17.78 7.22 -4.20
C ALA A 143 16.95 7.22 -2.90
N LEU A 144 16.57 6.04 -2.40
CA LEU A 144 15.82 5.88 -1.15
C LEU A 144 16.71 5.90 0.10
N ARG A 145 18.04 5.89 -0.07
CA ARG A 145 18.97 5.94 1.06
C ARG A 145 18.92 7.34 1.66
N PRO A 146 18.58 7.50 2.95
CA PRO A 146 18.67 8.79 3.61
C PRO A 146 20.10 9.31 3.49
N ALA A 147 20.26 10.51 2.93
CA ALA A 147 21.57 11.13 2.91
C ALA A 147 22.05 11.31 4.37
N PRO A 148 23.29 10.91 4.71
CA PRO A 148 23.83 11.26 6.01
C PRO A 148 23.84 12.79 6.10
N ALA A 149 23.28 13.32 7.19
CA ALA A 149 23.20 14.74 7.46
C ALA A 149 24.61 15.35 7.48
N ALA A 150 25.07 15.81 6.32
CA ALA A 150 26.26 16.64 6.16
C ALA A 150 25.79 18.06 5.84
N PRO A 151 26.41 19.09 6.44
CA PRO A 151 25.96 20.45 6.27
C PRO A 151 26.35 20.98 4.88
N THR A 152 25.33 21.48 4.18
CA THR A 152 25.37 22.55 3.17
C THR A 152 26.20 22.35 1.90
N GLY A 153 25.52 22.54 0.77
CA GLY A 153 26.11 23.25 -0.36
C GLY A 153 26.04 22.54 -1.70
N THR A 154 24.97 22.84 -2.43
CA THR A 154 25.01 22.95 -3.90
C THR A 154 25.24 21.65 -4.68
N THR A 155 24.13 20.97 -5.00
CA THR A 155 23.82 20.61 -6.40
C THR A 155 22.32 20.59 -6.61
N ALA A 156 21.90 21.37 -7.59
CA ALA A 156 20.55 21.57 -8.12
C ALA A 156 19.58 20.37 -8.04
N GLY A 157 18.41 20.60 -7.45
CA GLY A 157 17.30 21.04 -8.31
C GLY A 157 16.03 20.20 -8.35
N SER A 158 15.96 18.95 -7.87
CA SER A 158 14.73 18.17 -8.10
C SER A 158 14.45 16.98 -7.17
N SER A 159 14.91 17.00 -5.91
CA SER A 159 14.35 16.08 -4.92
C SER A 159 14.43 16.64 -3.50
N ALA A 160 14.02 17.90 -3.32
CA ALA A 160 13.36 18.20 -2.06
C ALA A 160 12.17 17.23 -2.03
N THR A 161 12.31 16.16 -1.25
CA THR A 161 11.19 15.24 -1.05
C THR A 161 10.02 16.08 -0.55
N ILE A 162 8.80 15.65 -0.86
CA ILE A 162 7.61 16.34 -0.35
C ILE A 162 7.72 16.46 1.18
N ASP A 163 8.29 15.46 1.86
CA ASP A 163 8.61 15.54 3.30
C ASP A 163 9.50 16.72 3.67
N GLU A 164 10.57 17.00 2.92
CA GLU A 164 11.47 18.12 3.21
C GLU A 164 10.79 19.46 3.00
N LEU A 165 9.93 19.57 1.97
CA LEU A 165 9.16 20.79 1.70
C LEU A 165 8.06 21.00 2.75
N VAL A 166 7.33 19.94 3.09
CA VAL A 166 6.30 19.88 4.14
C VAL A 166 6.92 20.23 5.49
N ARG A 167 8.08 19.65 5.83
CA ARG A 167 8.82 19.97 7.05
C ARG A 167 9.30 21.42 7.06
N ALA A 168 9.84 21.93 5.95
CA ALA A 168 10.29 23.32 5.86
C ALA A 168 9.14 24.32 6.10
N LEU A 169 7.93 23.99 5.64
CA LEU A 169 6.75 24.86 5.78
C LEU A 169 6.04 24.69 7.14
N LEU A 170 5.88 23.47 7.65
CA LEU A 170 5.11 23.19 8.88
C LEU A 170 5.93 23.32 10.17
N THR A 171 7.24 23.00 10.15
CA THR A 171 8.10 23.11 11.34
C THR A 171 8.07 24.50 11.99
N PRO A 172 8.17 25.62 11.25
CA PRO A 172 8.10 26.93 11.89
C PRO A 172 6.74 27.21 12.54
N MET A 173 5.62 26.88 11.90
CA MET A 173 4.29 27.13 12.48
C MET A 173 4.01 26.26 13.71
N LEU A 174 4.32 24.96 13.64
CA LEU A 174 4.14 24.03 14.75
C LEU A 174 5.03 24.38 15.94
N ARG A 175 6.26 24.85 15.68
CA ARG A 175 7.19 25.28 16.73
C ARG A 175 6.64 26.47 17.51
N GLU A 176 6.10 27.49 16.85
CA GLU A 176 5.56 28.66 17.55
C GLU A 176 4.33 28.28 18.38
N MET A 177 3.40 27.49 17.84
CA MET A 177 2.24 27.00 18.62
C MET A 177 2.65 26.15 19.82
N LEU A 178 3.61 25.25 19.64
CA LEU A 178 4.11 24.41 20.73
C LEU A 178 4.85 25.24 21.77
N LYS A 179 5.59 26.28 21.35
CA LYS A 179 6.27 27.20 22.24
C LYS A 179 5.27 27.94 23.11
N ASP A 180 4.24 28.54 22.53
CA ASP A 180 3.21 29.26 23.28
C ASP A 180 2.48 28.35 24.27
N TRP A 181 2.18 27.12 23.84
CA TRP A 181 1.57 26.13 24.73
C TRP A 181 2.51 25.71 25.86
N LEU A 182 3.78 25.43 25.57
CA LEU A 182 4.76 25.10 26.60
C LEU A 182 4.96 26.27 27.56
N ASP A 183 5.09 27.49 27.08
CA ASP A 183 5.25 28.68 27.93
C ASP A 183 4.03 28.87 28.85
N ALA A 184 2.81 28.53 28.40
CA ALA A 184 1.60 28.59 29.22
C ALA A 184 1.38 27.39 30.16
N ASN A 185 1.79 26.17 29.78
CA ASN A 185 1.37 24.94 30.45
C ASN A 185 2.51 24.17 31.16
N LEU A 186 3.77 24.40 30.78
CA LEU A 186 4.90 23.62 31.31
C LEU A 186 5.01 23.74 32.83
N GLN A 187 4.85 24.95 33.39
CA GLN A 187 4.96 25.17 34.82
C GLN A 187 3.92 24.35 35.61
N GLY A 188 2.66 24.34 35.16
CA GLY A 188 1.60 23.58 35.81
C GLY A 188 1.83 22.07 35.75
N ILE A 189 2.27 21.57 34.60
CA ILE A 189 2.60 20.14 34.42
C ILE A 189 3.71 19.73 35.38
N VAL A 190 4.80 20.49 35.43
CA VAL A 190 5.94 20.20 36.32
C VAL A 190 5.52 20.21 37.80
N GLU A 191 4.74 21.19 38.24
CA GLU A 191 4.28 21.25 39.62
C GLU A 191 3.41 20.04 40.01
N THR A 192 2.54 19.59 39.10
CA THR A 192 1.72 18.40 39.36
C THR A 192 2.57 17.13 39.47
N GLU A 193 3.58 16.94 38.61
CA GLU A 193 4.45 15.77 38.68
C GLU A 193 5.43 15.83 39.83
N VAL A 194 6.03 16.98 40.14
CA VAL A 194 6.88 17.12 41.32
C VAL A 194 6.10 16.84 42.59
N ARG A 195 4.85 17.31 42.71
CA ARG A 195 3.99 17.01 43.86
C ARG A 195 3.72 15.51 43.98
N LYS A 196 3.38 14.83 42.88
CA LYS A 196 3.19 13.37 42.85
C LYS A 196 4.46 12.65 43.27
N GLU A 197 5.62 13.11 42.82
CA GLU A 197 6.91 12.49 43.11
C GLU A 197 7.34 12.69 44.58
N VAL A 198 7.15 13.89 45.14
CA VAL A 198 7.39 14.16 46.56
C VAL A 198 6.45 13.33 47.44
N ASP A 199 5.18 13.21 47.09
CA ASP A 199 4.24 12.35 47.80
C ASP A 199 4.61 10.87 47.69
N ARG A 200 5.14 10.43 46.55
CA ARG A 200 5.63 9.06 46.36
C ARG A 200 6.85 8.80 47.26
N VAL A 201 7.84 9.69 47.23
CA VAL A 201 9.06 9.56 48.04
C VAL A 201 8.76 9.70 49.53
N SER A 202 7.83 10.57 49.94
CA SER A 202 7.44 10.71 51.34
C SER A 202 6.73 9.47 51.87
N ARG A 203 5.89 8.81 51.04
CA ARG A 203 5.30 7.50 51.38
C ARG A 203 6.35 6.39 51.49
N LEU A 204 7.34 6.37 50.59
CA LEU A 204 8.45 5.42 50.61
C LEU A 204 9.37 5.61 51.82
N ASN A 205 9.67 6.86 52.20
CA ASN A 205 10.53 7.19 53.34
C ASN A 205 9.78 7.19 54.69
N GLY A 206 8.46 7.31 54.66
CA GLY A 206 7.59 7.33 55.84
C GLY A 206 7.10 5.96 56.29
N ALA A 207 7.46 4.88 55.58
CA ALA A 207 7.15 3.52 56.02
C ALA A 207 7.98 3.17 57.28
N PRO A 208 7.34 2.95 58.45
CA PRO A 208 8.07 2.52 59.64
C PRO A 208 8.64 1.11 59.40
N ARG A 209 9.93 0.93 59.73
CA ARG A 209 10.58 -0.38 59.78
C ARG A 209 10.12 -1.19 60.98
#